data_AF-A0A1L9VA77-F1
#
_entry.id   AF-A0A1L9VA77-F1
#
_cell.length_a   1.000
_cell.length_b   1.000
_cell.length_c   1.000
_cell.angle_alpha   90.00
_cell.angle_beta   90.00
_cell.angle_gamma   90.00
#
_symmetry.space_group_name_H-M   'P 1'
#
loop_
_entity.id
_entity.type
_entity.pdbx_description
1 polymer ?
#
loop_
_entity_poly.entity_id
_entity_poly.type
_entity_poly.pdbx_seq_one_letter_code
_entity_poly.pdbx_strand_id
1 'polypeptide(L)'
;MDHNHNPTLAYQGPKLPNVPEDLVVPGVLHLDTHNERLWVPQAPDVWFCPLCFNVSHGYFVNILRVRKSGILSRHRHTGPVHATVLRGRWHYLEHDWWAEEGGMRLSHPGISIRWRFPGT
;
A
#
# COMPACT_ATOMS: atom_id res chain seq x y z
N MET A 1 -9.90 -2.41 45.19
CA MET A 1 -9.63 -1.84 43.87
C MET A 1 -8.17 -1.41 43.90
N ASP A 2 -7.32 -1.96 43.04
CA ASP A 2 -5.91 -1.63 43.03
C ASP A 2 -5.74 -0.22 42.43
N HIS A 3 -5.05 0.65 43.17
CA HIS A 3 -4.80 2.05 42.81
C HIS A 3 -3.42 2.25 42.16
N ASN A 4 -2.79 1.20 41.64
CA ASN A 4 -1.40 1.20 41.18
C ASN A 4 -1.23 0.88 39.69
N HIS A 5 -2.32 0.88 38.92
CA HIS A 5 -2.24 0.83 37.46
C HIS A 5 -1.67 2.14 36.92
N ASN A 6 -0.36 2.18 36.67
CA ASN A 6 0.26 3.24 35.90
C ASN A 6 0.05 2.95 34.40
N PRO A 7 -0.86 3.67 33.69
CA PRO A 7 -1.20 3.39 32.29
C PRO A 7 -0.03 3.66 31.32
N THR A 8 1.07 4.23 31.80
CA THR A 8 2.27 4.53 30.98
C THR A 8 3.36 3.47 31.07
N LEU A 9 3.22 2.47 31.96
CA LEU A 9 4.23 1.43 32.10
C LEU A 9 4.10 0.43 30.96
N ALA A 10 5.11 0.37 30.09
CA ALA A 10 5.18 -0.62 29.02
C ALA A 10 5.25 -2.06 29.58
N TYR A 11 4.61 -3.01 28.91
CA TYR A 11 4.67 -4.43 29.26
C TYR A 11 6.13 -4.92 29.31
N GLN A 12 6.52 -5.53 30.44
CA GLN A 12 7.88 -6.04 30.71
C GLN A 12 7.96 -7.58 30.71
N GLY A 13 6.87 -8.29 30.43
CA GLY A 13 6.86 -9.75 30.44
C GLY A 13 7.55 -10.35 29.20
N PRO A 14 7.73 -11.69 29.17
CA PRO A 14 8.34 -12.34 28.01
C PRO A 14 7.50 -12.12 26.74
N LYS A 15 8.18 -11.92 25.60
CA LYS A 15 7.53 -11.98 24.28
C LYS A 15 6.94 -13.38 24.07
N LEU A 16 5.80 -13.48 23.38
CA LEU A 16 5.29 -14.78 22.94
C LEU A 16 6.30 -15.45 21.98
N PRO A 17 6.39 -16.79 21.97
CA PRO A 17 7.29 -17.49 21.06
C PRO A 17 6.90 -17.21 19.59
N ASN A 18 7.91 -17.11 18.72
CA ASN A 18 7.78 -16.92 17.27
C ASN A 18 7.06 -15.63 16.84
N VAL A 19 7.06 -14.58 17.66
CA VAL A 19 6.58 -13.25 17.25
C VAL A 19 7.67 -12.56 16.41
N PRO A 20 7.40 -12.20 15.14
CA PRO A 20 8.34 -11.42 14.35
C PRO A 20 8.51 -10.02 14.95
N GLU A 21 9.67 -9.41 14.72
CA GLU A 21 9.90 -8.02 15.12
C GLU A 21 9.01 -7.06 14.31
N ASP A 22 8.68 -5.92 14.93
CA ASP A 22 7.92 -4.87 14.27
C ASP A 22 8.71 -4.28 13.09
N LEU A 23 8.01 -4.01 11.99
CA LEU A 23 8.59 -3.37 10.82
C LEU A 23 8.30 -1.87 10.85
N VAL A 24 9.36 -1.06 11.00
CA VAL A 24 9.28 0.40 10.93
C VAL A 24 10.14 0.90 9.78
N VAL A 25 9.50 1.55 8.79
CA VAL A 25 10.19 2.18 7.66
C VAL A 25 9.90 3.69 7.69
N PRO A 26 10.85 4.53 8.13
CA PRO A 26 10.65 5.97 8.17
C PRO A 26 10.72 6.58 6.76
N GLY A 27 10.07 7.73 6.57
CA GLY A 27 10.23 8.54 5.35
C GLY A 27 9.62 7.93 4.07
N VAL A 28 8.71 6.95 4.20
CA VAL A 28 8.01 6.34 3.05
C VAL A 28 7.21 7.34 2.21
N LEU A 29 6.82 8.48 2.79
CA LEU A 29 6.09 9.55 2.11
C LEU A 29 7.00 10.68 1.60
N HIS A 30 8.32 10.58 1.74
CA HIS A 30 9.25 11.56 1.15
C HIS A 30 9.37 11.33 -0.36
N LEU A 31 8.28 11.49 -1.11
CA LEU A 31 8.14 11.02 -2.49
C LEU A 31 9.16 11.62 -3.46
N ASP A 32 9.53 12.90 -3.27
CA ASP A 32 10.46 13.61 -4.16
C ASP A 32 11.93 13.37 -3.81
N THR A 33 12.21 12.97 -2.57
CA THR A 33 13.57 12.65 -2.10
C THR A 33 13.71 11.17 -1.75
N HIS A 34 12.80 10.33 -2.24
CA HIS A 34 12.81 8.92 -1.93
C HIS A 34 14.02 8.26 -2.58
N ASN A 35 14.59 7.25 -1.94
CA ASN A 35 15.76 6.58 -2.49
C ASN A 35 15.38 5.84 -3.78
N GLU A 36 15.82 6.37 -4.93
CA GLU A 36 15.48 5.84 -6.24
C GLU A 36 15.90 4.38 -6.43
N ARG A 37 16.89 3.88 -5.68
CA ARG A 37 17.33 2.47 -5.73
C ARG A 37 16.31 1.47 -5.17
N LEU A 38 15.32 1.95 -4.40
CA LEU A 38 14.27 1.09 -3.85
C LEU A 38 13.12 0.84 -4.83
N TRP A 39 13.09 1.58 -5.94
CA TRP A 39 12.05 1.43 -6.96
C TRP A 39 12.38 0.29 -7.91
N VAL A 40 11.52 -0.72 -7.91
CA VAL A 40 11.61 -1.88 -8.80
C VAL A 40 10.78 -1.60 -10.06
N PRO A 41 11.35 -1.69 -11.27
CA PRO A 41 10.59 -1.55 -12.50
C PRO A 41 9.67 -2.77 -12.71
N GLN A 42 8.40 -2.51 -12.97
CA GLN A 42 7.41 -3.55 -13.28
C GLN A 42 7.03 -3.57 -14.77
N ALA A 43 6.98 -2.40 -15.39
CA ALA A 43 6.73 -2.20 -16.81
C ALA A 43 7.28 -0.82 -17.22
N PRO A 44 7.36 -0.48 -18.53
CA PRO A 44 7.66 0.88 -18.95
C PRO A 44 6.74 1.88 -18.25
N ASP A 45 7.35 2.86 -17.58
CA ASP A 45 6.67 3.91 -16.82
C ASP A 45 5.85 3.46 -15.60
N VAL A 46 6.09 2.24 -15.10
CA VAL A 46 5.45 1.66 -13.90
C VAL A 46 6.52 1.09 -12.98
N TRP A 47 6.58 1.62 -11.75
CA TRP A 47 7.48 1.17 -10.71
C TRP A 47 6.74 0.96 -9.41
N PHE A 48 7.25 0.07 -8.57
CA PHE A 48 6.80 -0.04 -7.19
C PHE A 48 7.98 -0.02 -6.22
N CYS A 49 7.75 0.53 -5.03
CA CYS A 49 8.65 0.44 -3.89
C CYS A 49 8.03 -0.52 -2.88
N PRO A 50 8.58 -1.74 -2.69
CA PRO A 50 8.04 -2.69 -1.71
C PRO A 50 8.29 -2.19 -0.29
N LEU A 51 7.27 -2.26 0.58
CA LEU A 51 7.37 -1.89 1.99
C LEU A 51 7.26 -3.12 2.90
N CYS A 52 6.30 -4.00 2.63
CA CYS A 52 6.09 -5.22 3.42
C CYS A 52 5.73 -6.38 2.48
N PHE A 53 6.32 -7.55 2.71
CA PHE A 53 5.93 -8.80 2.05
C PHE A 53 5.71 -9.86 3.12
N ASN A 54 4.43 -10.13 3.44
CA ASN A 54 4.04 -11.05 4.50
C ASN A 54 3.44 -12.33 3.89
N VAL A 55 4.29 -13.34 3.76
CA VAL A 55 3.92 -14.66 3.21
C VAL A 55 2.99 -15.44 4.13
N SER A 56 3.10 -15.25 5.45
CA SER A 56 2.29 -15.97 6.44
C SER A 56 0.83 -15.55 6.42
N HIS A 57 0.57 -14.26 6.18
CA HIS A 57 -0.78 -13.71 6.08
C HIS A 57 -1.24 -13.42 4.65
N GLY A 58 -0.40 -13.68 3.64
CA GLY A 58 -0.75 -13.57 2.23
C GLY A 58 -1.01 -12.15 1.75
N TYR A 59 -0.29 -11.15 2.27
CA TYR A 59 -0.42 -9.76 1.81
C TYR A 59 0.93 -9.08 1.59
N PHE A 60 0.89 -7.97 0.87
CA PHE A 60 2.02 -7.07 0.70
C PHE A 60 1.55 -5.62 0.78
N VAL A 61 2.49 -4.73 1.07
CA VAL A 61 2.30 -3.29 1.04
C VAL A 61 3.40 -2.70 0.16
N ASN A 62 3.02 -1.84 -0.78
CA ASN A 62 3.96 -1.15 -1.65
C ASN A 62 3.46 0.26 -1.97
N ILE A 63 4.38 1.12 -2.38
CA ILE A 63 4.04 2.36 -3.07
C ILE A 63 4.08 2.07 -4.56
N LEU A 64 3.05 2.47 -5.29
CA LEU A 64 3.00 2.33 -6.75
C LEU A 64 3.19 3.71 -7.39
N ARG A 65 4.16 3.83 -8.30
CA ARG A 65 4.42 5.03 -9.10
C ARG A 65 4.15 4.71 -10.55
N VAL A 66 3.10 5.31 -11.10
CA VAL A 66 2.75 5.20 -12.51
C VAL A 66 2.91 6.56 -13.15
N ARG A 67 3.84 6.68 -14.09
CA ARG A 67 4.00 7.87 -14.95
C ARG A 67 3.42 7.64 -16.35
N LYS A 68 3.00 6.40 -16.63
CA LYS A 68 2.36 6.00 -17.88
C LYS A 68 0.96 6.60 -17.99
N SER A 69 0.62 7.12 -19.16
CA SER A 69 -0.78 7.36 -19.55
C SER A 69 -1.40 6.12 -20.19
N GLY A 70 -2.69 5.86 -19.94
CA GLY A 70 -3.42 4.77 -20.59
C GLY A 70 -3.78 3.64 -19.63
N ILE A 71 -3.90 2.42 -20.16
CA ILE A 71 -4.54 1.28 -19.47
C ILE A 71 -3.49 0.27 -18.98
N LEU A 72 -3.58 -0.15 -17.72
CA LEU A 72 -2.89 -1.37 -17.25
C LEU A 72 -3.78 -2.59 -17.46
N SER A 73 -3.12 -3.71 -17.76
CA SER A 73 -3.75 -4.99 -18.04
C SER A 73 -4.77 -5.41 -16.98
N ARG A 74 -5.85 -6.04 -17.45
CA ARG A 74 -6.92 -6.57 -16.60
C ARG A 74 -6.37 -7.62 -15.64
N HIS A 75 -6.74 -7.52 -14.37
CA HIS A 75 -6.44 -8.54 -13.37
C HIS A 75 -7.57 -8.63 -12.34
N ARG A 76 -7.49 -9.64 -11.48
CA ARG A 76 -8.45 -9.91 -10.41
C ARG A 76 -7.67 -10.19 -9.12
N HIS A 77 -8.17 -9.66 -8.01
CA HIS A 77 -7.63 -9.95 -6.70
C HIS A 77 -8.43 -11.07 -6.02
N THR A 78 -7.70 -11.99 -5.38
CA THR A 78 -8.27 -13.03 -4.51
C THR A 78 -8.56 -12.50 -3.10
N GLY A 79 -7.84 -11.47 -2.66
CA GLY A 79 -8.05 -10.75 -1.40
C GLY A 79 -8.48 -9.29 -1.61
N PRO A 80 -8.86 -8.58 -0.53
CA PRO A 80 -9.18 -7.16 -0.60
C PRO A 80 -7.95 -6.30 -0.91
N VAL A 81 -8.15 -5.17 -1.59
CA VAL A 81 -7.08 -4.20 -1.88
C VAL A 81 -7.46 -2.83 -1.39
N HIS A 82 -6.63 -2.30 -0.49
CA HIS A 82 -6.70 -0.94 0.00
C HIS A 82 -5.65 -0.10 -0.73
N ALA A 83 -6.04 1.09 -1.18
CA ALA A 83 -5.14 2.02 -1.85
C ALA A 83 -5.44 3.44 -1.41
N THR A 84 -4.40 4.19 -1.04
CA THR A 84 -4.47 5.63 -0.80
C THR A 84 -3.73 6.34 -1.93
N VAL A 85 -4.36 7.37 -2.51
CA VAL A 85 -3.74 8.15 -3.58
C VAL A 85 -2.85 9.21 -2.97
N LEU A 86 -1.54 9.04 -3.10
CA LEU A 86 -0.57 9.97 -2.54
C LEU A 86 -0.33 11.22 -3.41
N ARG A 87 -0.47 11.07 -4.74
CA ARG A 87 -0.33 12.16 -5.71
C ARG A 87 -1.06 11.82 -7.00
N GLY A 88 -1.73 12.80 -7.61
CA GLY A 88 -2.41 12.63 -8.89
C GLY A 88 -3.74 11.89 -8.80
N ARG A 89 -4.13 11.17 -9.87
CA ARG A 89 -5.40 10.44 -9.92
C ARG A 89 -5.41 9.28 -10.91
N TRP A 90 -6.33 8.34 -10.71
CA TRP A 90 -6.57 7.19 -11.60
C TRP A 90 -7.99 6.65 -11.40
N HIS A 91 -8.47 5.80 -12.30
CA HIS A 91 -9.75 5.11 -12.09
C HIS A 91 -9.75 3.70 -12.66
N TYR A 92 -10.78 2.94 -12.30
CA TYR A 92 -11.12 1.71 -13.02
C TYR A 92 -12.08 1.97 -14.14
N LEU A 93 -11.85 1.35 -15.30
CA LEU A 93 -12.80 1.42 -16.41
C LEU A 93 -14.17 0.83 -16.04
N GLU A 94 -14.20 -0.04 -15.03
CA GLU A 94 -15.40 -0.69 -14.50
C GLU A 94 -16.20 0.22 -13.54
N HIS A 95 -15.73 1.43 -13.24
CA HIS A 95 -16.38 2.38 -12.34
C HIS A 95 -16.34 3.82 -12.88
N ASP A 96 -17.38 4.60 -12.56
CA ASP A 96 -17.55 5.97 -13.05
C ASP A 96 -16.78 7.02 -12.23
N TRP A 97 -16.25 6.64 -11.07
CA TRP A 97 -15.55 7.54 -10.16
C TRP A 97 -14.03 7.52 -10.38
N TRP A 98 -13.37 8.63 -10.06
CA TRP A 98 -11.92 8.74 -10.02
C TRP A 98 -11.41 8.69 -8.58
N ALA A 99 -10.31 7.98 -8.36
CA ALA A 99 -9.54 8.07 -7.14
C ALA A 99 -8.54 9.22 -7.28
N GLU A 100 -8.67 10.24 -6.44
CA GLU A 100 -7.88 11.47 -6.47
C GLU A 100 -7.03 11.62 -5.21
N GLU A 101 -6.04 12.51 -5.25
CA GLU A 101 -5.08 12.76 -4.17
C GLU A 101 -5.74 12.94 -2.80
N GLY A 102 -5.20 12.26 -1.78
CA GLY A 102 -5.79 12.17 -0.44
C GLY A 102 -6.94 11.17 -0.31
N GLY A 103 -7.45 10.63 -1.42
CA GLY A 103 -8.51 9.65 -1.45
C GLY A 103 -8.06 8.24 -1.02
N MET A 104 -8.98 7.50 -0.41
CA MET A 104 -8.83 6.10 -0.01
C MET A 104 -9.80 5.25 -0.83
N ARG A 105 -9.35 4.07 -1.27
CA ARG A 105 -10.16 3.14 -2.06
C ARG A 105 -10.00 1.73 -1.54
N LEU A 106 -11.13 1.03 -1.41
CA LEU A 106 -11.21 -0.40 -1.11
C LEU A 106 -11.81 -1.16 -2.31
N SER A 107 -11.12 -2.19 -2.78
CA SER A 107 -11.70 -3.17 -3.70
C SER A 107 -11.86 -4.51 -3.00
N HIS A 108 -13.03 -5.11 -3.18
CA HIS A 108 -13.35 -6.41 -2.62
C HIS A 108 -12.82 -7.55 -3.51
N PRO A 109 -12.56 -8.74 -2.92
CA PRO A 109 -12.21 -9.92 -3.68
C PRO A 109 -13.18 -10.18 -4.83
N GLY A 110 -12.67 -10.64 -5.96
CA GLY A 110 -13.52 -11.07 -7.08
C GLY A 110 -13.73 -10.06 -8.20
N ILE A 111 -13.49 -8.77 -7.94
CA ILE A 111 -13.65 -7.72 -8.94
C ILE A 111 -12.50 -7.78 -9.95
N SER A 112 -12.84 -7.85 -11.24
CA SER A 112 -11.90 -7.74 -12.36
C SER A 112 -11.78 -6.28 -12.76
N ILE A 113 -10.56 -5.78 -12.85
CA ILE A 113 -10.29 -4.34 -12.87
C ILE A 113 -9.24 -3.97 -13.93
N ARG A 114 -9.41 -2.81 -14.56
CA ARG A 114 -8.43 -2.18 -15.45
C ARG A 114 -8.18 -0.75 -15.02
N TRP A 115 -6.93 -0.45 -14.67
CA TRP A 115 -6.52 0.90 -14.29
C TRP A 115 -6.42 1.77 -15.53
N ARG A 116 -6.95 2.99 -15.44
CA ARG A 116 -6.67 4.07 -16.38
C ARG A 116 -6.04 5.25 -15.63
N PHE A 117 -4.91 5.69 -16.16
CA PHE A 117 -4.24 6.91 -15.75
C PHE A 117 -4.49 7.99 -16.82
N PRO A 118 -4.71 9.25 -16.42
CA PRO A 118 -4.94 10.32 -17.37
C PRO A 118 -3.69 10.53 -18.25
N GLY A 119 -3.90 11.00 -19.48
CA GLY A 119 -2.80 11.58 -20.26
C GLY A 119 -2.32 12.86 -19.60
N THR A 120 -1.04 13.17 -19.74
CA THR A 120 -0.53 14.52 -19.46
C THR A 120 -1.21 15.55 -20.34
#